data_AF-A0A0H5QDY2-F1
#
_entry.id   AF-A0A0H5QDY2-F1
#
_cell.length_a   1.000
_cell.length_b   1.000
_cell.length_c   1.000
_cell.angle_alpha   90.00
_cell.angle_beta   90.00
_cell.angle_gamma   90.00
#
_symmetry.space_group_name_H-M   'P 1'
#
loop_
_entity.id
_entity.type
_entity.pdbx_description
1 polymer ?
#
loop_
_entity_poly.entity_id
_entity_poly.type
_entity_poly.pdbx_seq_one_letter_code
_entity_poly.pdbx_strand_id
1 'polypeptide(L)'
;MSLIFWEHHLFASWKKNRLKKTYQRKAILFLESEIDLLKFTFRQTNQLINKNVIPYNSKVYFVPKSQGLGIDSVGEFAVSFELSGQFFNEEGNPAPYIHIAHALEQAFNFTFGDAHKSKERVFKRKPYNLTKALDYLKNLIVRESRKKKMKKDDFVNR
;
A
#
# COMPACT_ATOMS: atom_id res chain seq x y z
N MET A 1 -15.32 74.52 -20.11
CA MET A 1 -14.94 73.28 -19.40
C MET A 1 -13.56 72.88 -19.96
N SER A 2 -12.48 73.09 -19.21
CA SER A 2 -11.13 73.18 -19.77
C SER A 2 -10.48 71.82 -20.07
N LEU A 3 -9.66 71.80 -21.12
CA LEU A 3 -8.84 70.68 -21.61
C LEU A 3 -8.06 69.95 -20.49
N ILE A 4 -7.64 70.71 -19.47
CA ILE A 4 -6.88 70.25 -18.30
C ILE A 4 -7.68 69.22 -17.48
N PHE A 5 -9.00 69.37 -17.36
CA PHE A 5 -9.84 68.42 -16.62
C PHE A 5 -9.92 67.05 -17.32
N TRP A 6 -9.89 67.05 -18.66
CA TRP A 6 -9.97 65.84 -19.47
C TRP A 6 -8.65 65.06 -19.47
N GLU A 7 -7.52 65.75 -19.52
CA GLU A 7 -6.18 65.15 -19.41
C GLU A 7 -5.95 64.49 -18.03
N HIS A 8 -6.39 65.15 -16.95
CA HIS A 8 -6.28 64.60 -15.60
C HIS A 8 -7.10 63.31 -15.43
N HIS A 9 -8.31 63.28 -15.99
CA HIS A 9 -9.19 62.10 -15.96
C HIS A 9 -8.63 60.95 -16.82
N LEU A 10 -8.10 61.26 -18.00
CA LEU A 10 -7.47 60.28 -18.90
C LEU A 10 -6.24 59.65 -18.25
N PHE A 11 -5.37 60.44 -17.62
CA PHE A 11 -4.16 59.98 -16.96
C PHE A 11 -4.47 59.09 -15.73
N ALA A 12 -5.49 59.46 -14.94
CA ALA A 12 -5.96 58.65 -13.82
C ALA A 12 -6.53 57.29 -14.27
N SER A 13 -7.33 57.29 -15.35
CA SER A 13 -7.85 56.07 -15.98
C SER A 13 -6.72 55.15 -16.50
N TRP A 14 -5.71 55.74 -17.14
CA TRP A 14 -4.55 55.02 -17.66
C TRP A 14 -3.73 54.36 -16.54
N LYS A 15 -3.48 55.10 -15.45
CA LYS A 15 -2.77 54.60 -14.26
C LYS A 15 -3.54 53.45 -13.59
N LYS A 16 -4.87 53.56 -13.48
CA LYS A 16 -5.73 52.50 -12.92
C LYS A 16 -5.71 51.23 -13.79
N ASN A 17 -5.76 51.38 -15.12
CA ASN A 17 -5.63 50.26 -16.05
C ASN A 17 -4.25 49.59 -15.98
N ARG A 18 -3.18 50.38 -15.83
CA ARG A 18 -1.82 49.86 -15.65
C ARG A 18 -1.69 49.04 -14.36
N LEU A 19 -2.25 49.55 -13.25
CA LEU A 19 -2.28 48.84 -11.98
C LEU A 19 -3.06 47.52 -12.09
N LYS A 20 -4.26 47.54 -12.68
CA LYS A 20 -5.07 46.33 -12.92
C LYS A 20 -4.30 45.28 -13.71
N LYS A 21 -3.60 45.68 -14.77
CA LYS A 21 -2.76 44.79 -15.58
C LYS A 21 -1.58 44.22 -14.79
N THR A 22 -0.95 45.00 -13.90
CA THR A 22 0.12 44.49 -13.02
C THR A 22 -0.38 43.50 -11.98
N TYR A 23 -1.56 43.71 -11.40
CA TYR A 23 -2.15 42.75 -10.46
C TYR A 23 -2.50 41.43 -11.14
N GLN A 24 -3.11 41.48 -12.33
CA GLN A 24 -3.40 40.29 -13.13
C GLN A 24 -2.13 39.49 -13.44
N ARG A 25 -1.03 40.18 -13.83
CA ARG A 25 0.23 39.51 -14.12
C ARG A 25 0.87 38.86 -12.89
N LYS A 26 0.78 39.50 -11.72
CA LYS A 26 1.23 38.90 -10.46
C LYS A 26 0.41 37.67 -10.07
N ALA A 27 -0.91 37.72 -10.27
CA ALA A 27 -1.78 36.57 -10.00
C ALA A 27 -1.47 35.37 -10.90
N ILE A 28 -1.18 35.62 -12.19
CA ILE A 28 -0.76 34.58 -13.13
C ILE A 28 0.56 33.95 -12.67
N LEU A 29 1.58 34.75 -12.38
CA LEU A 29 2.88 34.24 -11.92
C LEU A 29 2.76 33.42 -10.61
N PHE A 30 1.88 33.84 -9.71
CA PHE A 30 1.60 33.09 -8.48
C PHE A 30 0.98 31.71 -8.80
N LEU A 31 -0.06 31.66 -9.63
CA LEU A 31 -0.69 30.40 -10.04
C LEU A 31 0.28 29.48 -10.80
N GLU A 32 1.12 30.03 -11.67
CA GLU A 32 2.17 29.28 -12.36
C GLU A 32 3.16 28.66 -11.37
N SER A 33 3.59 29.43 -10.35
CA SER A 33 4.48 28.92 -9.31
C SER A 33 3.85 27.81 -8.45
N GLU A 34 2.55 27.91 -8.13
CA GLU A 34 1.82 26.87 -7.40
C GLU A 34 1.64 25.59 -8.25
N ILE A 35 1.35 25.74 -9.55
CA ILE A 35 1.29 24.62 -10.48
C ILE A 35 2.65 23.91 -10.58
N ASP A 36 3.74 24.67 -10.63
CA ASP A 36 5.09 24.09 -10.70
C ASP A 36 5.51 23.43 -9.38
N LEU A 37 5.10 24.01 -8.24
CA LEU A 37 5.24 23.36 -6.93
C LEU A 37 4.48 22.03 -6.89
N LEU A 38 3.23 21.99 -7.37
CA LEU A 38 2.45 20.77 -7.47
C LEU A 38 3.11 19.73 -8.40
N LYS A 39 3.59 20.13 -9.58
CA LYS A 39 4.32 19.22 -10.47
C LYS A 39 5.58 18.67 -9.80
N PHE A 40 6.29 19.49 -9.02
CA PHE A 40 7.48 19.06 -8.29
C PHE A 40 7.13 18.06 -7.19
N THR A 41 6.10 18.33 -6.38
CA THR A 41 5.64 17.40 -5.33
C THR A 41 5.15 16.10 -5.94
N PHE A 42 4.34 16.13 -7.01
CA PHE A 42 3.92 14.92 -7.73
C PHE A 42 5.09 14.11 -8.30
N ARG A 43 6.12 14.76 -8.84
CA ARG A 43 7.34 14.04 -9.30
C ARG A 43 8.07 13.39 -8.14
N GLN A 44 8.19 14.08 -7.02
CA GLN A 44 8.88 13.55 -5.84
C GLN A 44 8.11 12.39 -5.19
N THR A 45 6.79 12.48 -5.09
CA THR A 45 5.95 11.38 -4.59
C THR A 45 6.00 10.17 -5.53
N ASN A 46 5.90 10.38 -6.85
CA ASN A 46 6.04 9.30 -7.83
C ASN A 46 7.44 8.67 -7.82
N GLN A 47 8.50 9.45 -7.56
CA GLN A 47 9.85 8.92 -7.38
C GLN A 47 10.01 8.13 -6.08
N LEU A 48 9.37 8.55 -4.98
CA LEU A 48 9.35 7.80 -3.72
C LEU A 48 8.58 6.48 -3.87
N ILE A 49 7.43 6.52 -4.55
CA ILE A 49 6.67 5.32 -4.91
C ILE A 49 7.53 4.41 -5.79
N ASN A 50 8.19 4.93 -6.83
CA ASN A 50 9.04 4.13 -7.72
C ASN A 50 10.34 3.65 -7.07
N LYS A 51 10.90 4.34 -6.06
CA LYS A 51 12.04 3.86 -5.27
C LYS A 51 11.64 2.77 -4.28
N ASN A 52 10.39 2.76 -3.80
CA ASN A 52 9.83 1.65 -3.04
C ASN A 52 9.37 0.49 -3.94
N VAL A 53 9.25 0.74 -5.26
CA VAL A 53 9.22 -0.28 -6.32
C VAL A 53 10.64 -0.46 -6.88
N ILE A 54 11.64 -0.62 -6.00
CA ILE A 54 12.65 -1.62 -6.35
C ILE A 54 11.82 -2.91 -6.41
N PRO A 55 11.77 -3.63 -7.54
CA PRO A 55 11.17 -4.94 -7.52
C PRO A 55 12.02 -5.72 -6.53
N TYR A 56 11.53 -5.87 -5.31
CA TYR A 56 12.05 -6.85 -4.37
C TYR A 56 11.77 -8.15 -5.08
N ASN A 57 12.73 -8.59 -5.89
CA ASN A 57 12.68 -9.85 -6.60
C ASN A 57 12.85 -10.90 -5.52
N SER A 58 11.76 -11.17 -4.80
CA SER A 58 11.74 -12.22 -3.82
C SER A 58 12.18 -13.49 -4.53
N LYS A 59 13.22 -14.12 -4.01
CA LYS A 59 13.68 -15.42 -4.51
C LYS A 59 12.67 -16.53 -4.19
N VAL A 60 11.61 -16.20 -3.42
CA VAL A 60 10.56 -17.10 -2.98
C VAL A 60 9.24 -16.66 -3.61
N TYR A 61 8.54 -17.61 -4.23
CA TYR A 61 7.22 -17.40 -4.83
C TYR A 61 6.21 -18.38 -4.24
N PHE A 62 4.98 -17.91 -4.03
CA PHE A 62 3.87 -18.74 -3.56
C PHE A 62 3.01 -19.17 -4.75
N VAL A 63 2.85 -20.49 -4.90
CA VAL A 63 1.97 -21.09 -5.92
C VAL A 63 0.71 -21.60 -5.23
N PRO A 64 -0.42 -20.87 -5.32
CA PRO A 64 -1.66 -21.29 -4.67
C PRO A 64 -2.19 -22.59 -5.30
N LYS A 65 -2.63 -23.52 -4.45
CA LYS A 65 -3.25 -24.79 -4.86
C LYS A 65 -4.61 -24.96 -4.20
N SER A 66 -5.54 -25.57 -4.91
CA SER A 66 -6.87 -25.91 -4.38
C SER A 66 -6.81 -26.98 -3.28
N GLN A 67 -5.91 -27.95 -3.43
CA GLN A 67 -5.61 -28.98 -2.43
C GLN A 67 -4.38 -28.57 -1.61
N GLY A 68 -4.58 -27.71 -0.61
CA GLY A 68 -3.52 -27.20 0.27
C GLY A 68 -3.73 -25.74 0.62
N LEU A 69 -2.71 -24.92 0.37
CA LEU A 69 -2.77 -23.48 0.59
C LEU A 69 -3.20 -22.75 -0.70
N GLY A 70 -4.32 -22.03 -0.64
CA GLY A 70 -4.76 -21.09 -1.68
C GLY A 70 -4.49 -19.63 -1.30
N ILE A 71 -4.87 -18.69 -2.16
CA ILE A 71 -4.81 -17.23 -1.88
C ILE A 71 -5.57 -16.91 -0.57
N ASP A 72 -6.74 -17.50 -0.48
CA ASP A 72 -7.65 -17.44 0.65
C ASP A 72 -7.03 -18.00 1.95
N SER A 73 -6.09 -18.94 1.84
CA SER A 73 -5.30 -19.45 2.98
C SER A 73 -4.28 -18.42 3.46
N VAL A 74 -3.67 -17.64 2.56
CA VAL A 74 -2.76 -16.57 2.96
C VAL A 74 -3.52 -15.42 3.63
N GLY A 75 -4.79 -15.23 3.28
CA GLY A 75 -5.68 -14.28 3.97
C GLY A 75 -5.91 -14.68 5.42
N GLU A 76 -6.00 -15.98 5.72
CA GLU A 76 -6.08 -16.52 7.09
C GLU A 76 -4.82 -16.16 7.88
N PHE A 77 -3.64 -16.19 7.26
CA PHE A 77 -2.39 -15.77 7.89
C PHE A 77 -2.37 -14.27 8.17
N ALA A 78 -2.73 -13.45 7.18
CA ALA A 78 -2.79 -12.00 7.34
C ALA A 78 -3.75 -11.58 8.47
N VAL A 79 -4.92 -12.21 8.56
CA VAL A 79 -5.87 -12.01 9.67
C VAL A 79 -5.27 -12.45 10.99
N SER A 80 -4.62 -13.62 11.04
CA SER A 80 -4.01 -14.14 12.28
C SER A 80 -2.88 -13.24 12.78
N PHE A 81 -2.09 -12.65 11.88
CA PHE A 81 -1.02 -11.71 12.19
C PHE A 81 -1.55 -10.36 12.69
N GLU A 82 -2.62 -9.85 12.08
CA GLU A 82 -3.28 -8.64 12.58
C GLU A 82 -3.84 -8.87 13.99
N LEU A 83 -4.57 -9.97 14.19
CA LEU A 83 -5.22 -10.30 15.46
C LEU A 83 -4.23 -10.65 16.57
N SER A 84 -3.01 -11.09 16.24
CA SER A 84 -1.98 -11.35 17.25
C SER A 84 -1.47 -10.07 17.89
N GLY A 85 -1.56 -8.92 17.20
CA GLY A 85 -1.02 -7.64 17.67
C GLY A 85 0.51 -7.63 17.79
N GLN A 86 1.21 -8.57 17.15
CA GLN A 86 2.67 -8.73 17.25
C GLN A 86 3.44 -8.17 16.05
N PHE A 87 2.74 -7.69 15.04
CA PHE A 87 3.31 -7.08 13.86
C PHE A 87 3.10 -5.57 13.96
N PHE A 88 4.15 -4.79 13.78
CA PHE A 88 4.12 -3.35 13.99
C PHE A 88 4.50 -2.60 12.71
N ASN A 89 3.97 -1.40 12.54
CA ASN A 89 4.39 -0.47 11.49
C ASN A 89 5.65 0.30 11.90
N GLU A 90 6.15 1.15 11.01
CA GLU A 90 7.35 1.96 11.24
C GLU A 90 7.19 2.92 12.43
N GLU A 91 5.95 3.29 12.76
CA GLU A 91 5.59 4.13 13.90
C GLU A 91 5.46 3.35 15.22
N GLY A 92 5.68 2.04 15.23
CA GLY A 92 5.60 1.19 16.43
C GLY A 92 4.17 0.86 16.88
N ASN A 93 3.16 1.13 16.05
CA ASN A 93 1.77 0.74 16.28
C ASN A 93 1.46 -0.63 15.65
N PRO A 94 0.48 -1.39 16.18
CA PRO A 94 0.05 -2.64 15.55
C PRO A 94 -0.32 -2.44 14.08
N ALA A 95 0.25 -3.26 13.21
CA ALA A 95 0.10 -3.15 11.77
C ALA A 95 -1.33 -3.56 11.37
N PRO A 96 -2.04 -2.70 10.60
CA PRO A 96 -3.36 -3.06 10.07
C PRO A 96 -3.24 -4.18 9.03
N TYR A 97 -4.32 -4.95 8.83
CA TYR A 97 -4.38 -6.03 7.85
C TYR A 97 -3.81 -5.66 6.48
N ILE A 98 -4.09 -4.46 5.97
CA ILE A 98 -3.68 -4.05 4.63
C ILE A 98 -2.16 -3.99 4.47
N HIS A 99 -1.44 -3.52 5.49
CA HIS A 99 0.02 -3.49 5.47
C HIS A 99 0.60 -4.90 5.52
N ILE A 100 0.02 -5.77 6.34
CA ILE A 100 0.43 -7.18 6.45
C ILE A 100 0.17 -7.91 5.13
N ALA A 101 -0.99 -7.68 4.50
CA ALA A 101 -1.34 -8.27 3.22
C ALA A 101 -0.35 -7.87 2.12
N HIS A 102 -0.03 -6.57 1.99
CA HIS A 102 0.95 -6.11 1.01
C HIS A 102 2.36 -6.67 1.28
N ALA A 103 2.77 -6.76 2.55
CA ALA A 103 4.05 -7.38 2.91
C ALA A 103 4.12 -8.85 2.49
N LEU A 104 3.01 -9.60 2.64
CA LEU A 104 2.93 -11.00 2.19
C LEU A 104 2.96 -11.10 0.65
N GLU A 105 2.23 -10.24 -0.06
CA GLU A 105 2.25 -10.19 -1.53
C GLU A 105 3.68 -9.96 -2.05
N GLN A 106 4.40 -9.00 -1.46
CA GLN A 106 5.80 -8.71 -1.81
C GLN A 106 6.73 -9.87 -1.44
N ALA A 107 6.58 -10.45 -0.25
CA ALA A 107 7.44 -11.53 0.23
C ALA A 107 7.32 -12.80 -0.62
N PHE A 108 6.13 -13.07 -1.17
CA PHE A 108 5.83 -14.33 -1.85
C PHE A 108 5.40 -14.16 -3.31
N ASN A 109 5.55 -12.97 -3.89
CA ASN A 109 5.27 -12.67 -5.29
C ASN A 109 3.90 -13.22 -5.76
N PHE A 110 2.84 -12.90 -5.02
CA PHE A 110 1.45 -13.21 -5.38
C PHE A 110 0.56 -11.99 -5.12
N THR A 111 -0.71 -12.06 -5.53
CA THR A 111 -1.70 -11.03 -5.21
C THR A 111 -2.99 -11.60 -4.61
N PHE A 112 -3.55 -10.88 -3.64
CA PHE A 112 -4.90 -11.08 -3.11
C PHE A 112 -6.00 -10.54 -4.05
N GLY A 113 -5.61 -9.71 -5.04
CA GLY A 113 -6.52 -8.90 -5.85
C GLY A 113 -7.11 -7.76 -5.04
N ASP A 114 -8.13 -8.05 -4.24
CA ASP A 114 -8.76 -7.10 -3.33
C ASP A 114 -8.57 -7.59 -1.89
N ALA A 115 -7.67 -6.90 -1.17
CA ALA A 115 -7.29 -7.25 0.19
C ALA A 115 -8.48 -7.17 1.17
N HIS A 116 -9.37 -6.18 1.02
CA HIS A 116 -10.55 -6.05 1.87
C HIS A 116 -11.53 -7.20 1.64
N LYS A 117 -11.80 -7.54 0.36
CA LYS A 117 -12.60 -8.72 0.04
C LYS A 117 -11.92 -10.01 0.50
N SER A 118 -10.60 -10.09 0.47
CA SER A 118 -9.86 -11.24 1.00
C SER A 118 -10.11 -11.44 2.49
N LYS A 119 -10.00 -10.37 3.28
CA LYS A 119 -10.33 -10.40 4.71
C LYS A 119 -11.78 -10.83 4.94
N GLU A 120 -12.72 -10.27 4.18
CA GLU A 120 -14.13 -10.64 4.28
C GLU A 120 -14.38 -12.12 3.90
N ARG A 121 -13.73 -12.62 2.84
CA ARG A 121 -13.80 -14.02 2.43
C ARG A 121 -13.35 -14.98 3.53
N VAL A 122 -12.34 -14.62 4.33
CA VAL A 122 -11.90 -15.44 5.47
C VAL A 122 -13.05 -15.63 6.46
N PHE A 123 -13.71 -14.54 6.88
CA PHE A 123 -14.79 -14.60 7.88
C PHE A 123 -16.12 -15.12 7.33
N LYS A 124 -16.37 -15.03 6.02
CA LYS A 124 -17.58 -15.59 5.37
C LYS A 124 -17.51 -17.10 5.10
N ARG A 125 -16.38 -17.76 5.36
CA ARG A 125 -16.26 -19.22 5.17
C ARG A 125 -17.15 -19.98 6.16
N LYS A 126 -17.50 -21.20 5.78
CA LYS A 126 -18.11 -22.17 6.69
C LYS A 126 -17.18 -22.40 7.90
N PRO A 127 -17.71 -22.61 9.12
CA PRO A 127 -16.89 -22.72 10.34
C PRO A 127 -15.73 -23.73 10.24
N TYR A 128 -15.97 -24.90 9.62
CA TYR A 128 -14.93 -25.92 9.44
C TYR A 128 -13.82 -25.55 8.44
N ASN A 129 -13.99 -24.47 7.66
CA ASN A 129 -13.00 -23.94 6.73
C ASN A 129 -12.30 -22.67 7.28
N LEU A 130 -12.66 -22.19 8.48
CA LEU A 130 -12.17 -20.92 9.02
C LEU A 130 -10.66 -20.94 9.31
N THR A 131 -10.16 -22.06 9.86
CA THR A 131 -8.75 -22.26 10.23
C THR A 131 -8.06 -23.33 9.39
N LYS A 132 -8.60 -23.62 8.20
CA LYS A 132 -8.21 -24.78 7.41
C LYS A 132 -6.75 -24.69 6.93
N ALA A 133 -6.24 -23.48 6.70
CA ALA A 133 -4.84 -23.30 6.32
C ALA A 133 -3.90 -23.65 7.47
N LEU A 134 -4.19 -23.14 8.67
CA LEU A 134 -3.43 -23.43 9.89
C LEU A 134 -3.47 -24.92 10.24
N ASP A 135 -4.64 -25.56 10.13
CA ASP A 135 -4.79 -27.00 10.38
C ASP A 135 -4.00 -27.83 9.37
N TYR A 136 -3.99 -27.44 8.09
CA TYR A 136 -3.18 -28.09 7.06
C TYR A 136 -1.68 -28.02 7.39
N LEU A 137 -1.18 -26.82 7.74
CA LEU A 137 0.23 -26.62 8.10
C LEU A 137 0.62 -27.38 9.36
N LYS A 138 -0.21 -27.34 10.41
CA LYS A 138 -0.02 -28.11 11.64
C LYS A 138 0.14 -29.59 11.33
N ASN A 139 -0.72 -30.15 10.49
CA ASN A 139 -0.69 -31.56 10.13
C ASN A 139 0.59 -31.96 9.38
N LEU A 140 1.14 -31.09 8.52
CA LEU A 140 2.43 -31.33 7.86
C LEU A 140 3.58 -31.47 8.88
N ILE A 141 3.66 -30.56 9.84
CA ILE A 141 4.70 -30.58 10.89
C ILE A 141 4.56 -31.82 11.77
N VAL A 142 3.34 -32.13 12.23
CA VAL A 142 3.06 -33.31 13.05
C VAL A 142 3.44 -34.60 12.32
N ARG A 143 3.12 -34.70 11.02
CA ARG A 143 3.46 -35.87 10.21
C ARG A 143 4.97 -36.05 10.08
N GLU A 144 5.72 -34.98 9.79
CA GLU A 144 7.18 -35.05 9.70
C GLU A 144 7.83 -35.37 11.06
N SER A 145 7.30 -34.85 12.16
CA SER A 145 7.77 -35.18 13.51
C SER A 145 7.63 -36.68 13.81
N ARG A 146 6.48 -37.29 13.50
CA ARG A 146 6.25 -38.73 13.68
C ARG A 146 7.20 -39.58 12.84
N LYS A 147 7.38 -39.25 11.56
CA LYS A 147 8.32 -39.96 10.67
C LYS A 147 9.75 -39.97 11.20
N LYS A 148 10.21 -38.85 11.76
CA LYS A 148 11.57 -38.74 12.32
C LYS A 148 11.76 -39.62 13.56
N LYS A 149 10.73 -39.76 14.40
CA LYS A 149 10.78 -40.66 15.57
C LYS A 149 10.91 -42.13 15.14
N MET A 150 10.06 -42.57 14.21
CA MET A 150 10.10 -43.96 13.70
C MET A 150 11.47 -44.33 13.11
N LYS A 151 12.08 -43.44 12.31
CA LYS A 151 13.42 -43.66 11.76
C LYS A 151 14.52 -43.78 12.82
N LYS A 152 14.38 -43.07 13.93
CA LYS A 152 15.33 -43.15 15.05
C LYS A 152 15.20 -44.48 15.77
N ASP A 153 13.97 -44.94 16.00
CA ASP A 153 13.70 -46.22 16.65
C ASP A 153 14.20 -47.40 15.79
N ASP A 154 14.05 -47.34 14.46
CA ASP A 154 14.60 -48.34 13.53
C ASP A 154 16.13 -48.39 13.52
N PHE A 155 16.81 -47.26 13.78
CA PHE A 155 18.28 -47.22 13.88
C PHE A 155 18.79 -47.71 15.24
N VAL A 156 18.02 -47.52 16.31
CA VAL A 156 18.35 -47.99 17.66
C VAL A 156 18.11 -49.50 17.81
N ASN A 157 17.17 -50.07 17.05
CA ASN A 157 16.83 -51.50 17.08
C ASN A 157 17.63 -52.36 16.08
N ARG A 158 18.66 -51.80 15.43
CA ARG A 158 19.61 -52.50 14.54
C ARG A 158 20.97 -52.58 15.20
#